data_AF-A0A1J5JU03-F1
#
_entry.id   AF-A0A1J5JU03-F1
#
_cell.length_a   1.000
_cell.length_b   1.000
_cell.length_c   1.000
_cell.angle_alpha   90.00
_cell.angle_beta   90.00
_cell.angle_gamma   90.00
#
_symmetry.space_group_name_H-M   'P 1'
#
loop_
_entity.id
_entity.type
_entity.pdbx_description
1 polymer ?
#
loop_
_entity_poly.entity_id
_entity_poly.type
_entity_poly.pdbx_seq_one_letter_code
_entity_poly.pdbx_strand_id
1 'polypeptide(L)'
;MEEEASAPHPVHGSVKWFDPAKGFGFVVADEGGPDILLHANVLRNFGQSTVADGTRIVVLVQATPRGRQAVEVLDIEPPSGMMLPAGDDQTTATPDEIAALAVEPARVKWFDKSKGFGFANVFGRAEDVFVHVEVLRLSGFAD
;
A
#
# COMPACT_ATOMS: atom_id res chain seq x y z
N MET A 1 -5.66 40.12 -1.53
CA MET A 1 -4.70 39.24 -0.84
C MET A 1 -4.82 37.91 -1.55
N GLU A 2 -4.00 37.74 -2.59
CA GLU A 2 -3.93 36.48 -3.32
C GLU A 2 -3.33 35.46 -2.35
N GLU A 3 -4.14 34.49 -1.89
CA GLU A 3 -3.61 33.30 -1.26
C GLU A 3 -2.74 32.62 -2.31
N GLU A 4 -1.42 32.82 -2.22
CA GLU A 4 -0.46 32.08 -3.03
C GLU A 4 -0.77 30.60 -2.85
N ALA A 5 -1.25 29.96 -3.92
CA ALA A 5 -1.35 28.52 -3.97
C ALA A 5 0.07 27.99 -3.77
N SER A 6 0.38 27.57 -2.54
CA SER A 6 1.70 27.03 -2.19
C SER A 6 2.03 25.94 -3.20
N ALA A 7 3.24 26.03 -3.78
CA ALA A 7 3.73 25.00 -4.68
C ALA A 7 3.57 23.62 -4.03
N PRO A 8 3.22 22.58 -4.81
CA PRO A 8 3.07 21.24 -4.27
C PRO A 8 4.37 20.81 -3.61
N HIS A 9 4.29 20.36 -2.36
CA HIS A 9 5.43 19.93 -1.58
C HIS A 9 5.22 18.52 -1.04
N PRO A 10 6.27 17.70 -0.91
CA PRO A 10 6.15 16.35 -0.38
C PRO A 10 5.82 16.39 1.12
N VAL A 11 4.92 15.52 1.54
CA VAL A 11 4.50 15.33 2.94
C VAL A 11 4.47 13.84 3.25
N HIS A 12 5.07 13.48 4.38
CA HIS A 12 5.03 12.13 4.94
C HIS A 12 3.88 12.02 5.91
N GLY A 13 3.18 10.88 5.88
CA GLY A 13 2.03 10.68 6.75
C GLY A 13 1.55 9.24 6.79
N SER A 14 0.38 9.07 7.41
CA SER A 14 -0.33 7.80 7.46
C SER A 14 -1.77 7.96 7.01
N VAL A 15 -2.29 6.96 6.30
CA VAL A 15 -3.68 6.94 5.86
C VAL A 15 -4.58 6.79 7.09
N LYS A 16 -5.41 7.79 7.36
CA LYS A 16 -6.40 7.74 8.43
C LYS A 16 -7.50 6.74 8.12
N TRP A 17 -8.02 6.84 6.90
CA TRP A 17 -9.01 5.96 6.32
C TRP A 17 -9.12 6.24 4.83
N PHE A 18 -9.55 5.25 4.06
CA PHE A 18 -9.89 5.41 2.66
C PHE A 18 -11.12 4.57 2.33
N ASP A 19 -12.11 5.19 1.68
CA ASP A 19 -13.34 4.53 1.26
C ASP A 19 -13.31 4.34 -0.26
N PRO A 20 -13.05 3.12 -0.77
CA PRO A 20 -13.00 2.86 -2.20
C PRO A 20 -14.36 3.00 -2.88
N ALA A 21 -15.47 2.82 -2.17
CA ALA A 21 -16.81 2.99 -2.72
C ALA A 21 -17.14 4.47 -2.93
N LYS A 22 -16.70 5.34 -2.02
CA LYS A 22 -16.82 6.79 -2.16
C LYS A 22 -15.74 7.42 -3.04
N GLY A 23 -14.59 6.75 -3.18
CA GLY A 23 -13.47 7.19 -4.00
C GLY A 23 -12.61 8.28 -3.36
N PHE A 24 -12.65 8.42 -2.03
CA PHE A 24 -11.79 9.36 -1.31
C PHE A 24 -11.46 8.87 0.10
N GLY A 25 -10.41 9.45 0.66
CA GLY A 25 -9.95 9.22 2.04
C GLY A 25 -9.14 10.38 2.55
N PHE A 26 -8.50 10.19 3.70
CA PHE A 26 -7.68 11.21 4.34
C PHE A 26 -6.35 10.63 4.84
N VAL A 27 -5.32 11.46 4.76
CA VAL A 27 -3.97 11.20 5.27
C VAL A 27 -3.68 12.19 6.39
N VAL A 28 -3.12 11.69 7.49
CA VAL A 28 -2.60 12.50 8.58
C VAL A 28 -1.11 12.71 8.35
N ALA A 29 -0.67 13.97 8.27
CA ALA A 29 0.75 14.31 8.16
C ALA A 29 1.48 14.05 9.48
N ASP A 30 2.72 13.59 9.40
CA ASP A 30 3.58 13.34 10.57
C ASP A 30 3.92 14.63 11.32
N GLU A 31 4.10 15.72 10.57
CA GLU A 31 4.34 17.06 11.10
C GLU A 31 3.09 17.64 11.81
N GLY A 32 1.96 16.93 11.74
CA GLY A 32 0.68 17.38 12.25
C GLY A 32 -0.01 18.40 11.35
N GLY A 33 -1.14 18.94 11.85
CA GLY A 33 -1.96 19.89 11.13
C GLY A 33 -3.21 19.26 10.50
N PRO A 34 -3.85 19.95 9.52
CA PRO A 34 -5.10 19.50 8.93
C PRO A 34 -4.92 18.22 8.11
N ASP A 35 -5.96 17.37 8.15
CA ASP A 35 -6.05 16.15 7.35
C ASP A 35 -5.92 16.49 5.85
N ILE A 36 -5.14 15.69 5.12
CA ILE A 36 -4.91 15.84 3.68
C ILE A 36 -5.91 14.97 2.94
N LEU A 37 -6.68 15.57 2.04
CA LEU A 37 -7.63 14.84 1.21
C LEU A 37 -6.89 13.97 0.19
N LEU A 38 -7.17 12.67 0.17
CA LEU A 38 -6.64 11.70 -0.78
C LEU A 38 -7.76 11.23 -1.72
N HIS A 39 -7.65 11.58 -3.00
CA HIS A 39 -8.64 11.18 -4.01
C HIS A 39 -8.25 9.86 -4.67
N ALA A 40 -9.24 9.03 -5.05
CA ALA A 40 -8.97 7.76 -5.73
C ALA A 40 -8.20 7.92 -7.05
N ASN A 41 -8.34 9.06 -7.74
CA ASN A 41 -7.54 9.33 -8.95
C ASN A 41 -6.04 9.40 -8.66
N VAL A 42 -5.67 9.96 -7.51
CA VAL A 42 -4.27 10.14 -7.11
C VAL A 42 -3.63 8.79 -6.81
N LEU A 43 -4.36 7.92 -6.11
CA LEU A 43 -3.96 6.52 -5.93
C LEU A 43 -3.91 5.76 -7.25
N ARG A 44 -4.91 5.92 -8.12
CA ARG A 44 -4.97 5.22 -9.42
C ARG A 44 -3.82 5.60 -10.34
N ASN A 45 -3.41 6.87 -10.34
CA ASN A 45 -2.24 7.32 -11.10
C ASN A 45 -0.94 6.67 -10.60
N PHE A 46 -0.86 6.37 -9.30
CA PHE A 46 0.24 5.59 -8.72
C PHE A 46 0.10 4.07 -8.95
N GLY A 47 -0.99 3.61 -9.59
CA GLY A 47 -1.26 2.19 -9.83
C GLY A 47 -2.00 1.48 -8.69
N GLN A 48 -2.58 2.21 -7.74
CA GLN A 48 -3.34 1.65 -6.62
C GLN A 48 -4.83 2.02 -6.68
N SER A 49 -5.71 1.04 -6.47
CA SER A 49 -7.17 1.27 -6.43
C SER A 49 -7.72 1.57 -5.03
N THR A 50 -6.96 1.28 -3.98
CA THR A 50 -7.32 1.48 -2.57
C THR A 50 -6.06 1.55 -1.70
N VAL A 51 -6.19 1.89 -0.43
CA VAL A 51 -5.11 1.85 0.55
C VAL A 51 -5.69 1.51 1.92
N ALA A 52 -4.96 0.73 2.72
CA ALA A 52 -5.43 0.35 4.05
C ALA A 52 -5.24 1.52 5.04
N ASP A 53 -6.07 1.55 6.08
CA ASP A 53 -5.83 2.43 7.22
C ASP A 53 -4.47 2.14 7.89
N GLY A 54 -3.85 3.17 8.44
CA GLY A 54 -2.54 3.10 9.08
C GLY A 54 -1.35 2.95 8.11
N THR A 55 -1.58 2.80 6.81
CA THR A 55 -0.51 2.65 5.81
C THR A 55 0.33 3.93 5.72
N ARG A 56 1.66 3.77 5.72
CA ARG A 56 2.61 4.88 5.57
C ARG A 56 2.63 5.33 4.11
N ILE A 57 2.53 6.63 3.90
CA ILE A 57 2.40 7.19 2.55
C ILE A 57 3.13 8.52 2.45
N VAL A 58 3.75 8.76 1.30
CA VAL A 58 4.36 10.03 0.92
C VAL A 58 3.58 10.61 -0.25
N VAL A 59 3.05 11.81 -0.07
CA VAL A 59 2.22 12.49 -1.07
C VAL A 59 2.73 13.89 -1.35
N LEU A 60 2.62 14.36 -2.60
CA LEU A 60 2.69 15.79 -2.88
C LEU A 60 1.38 16.44 -2.45
N VAL A 61 1.47 17.45 -1.62
CA VAL A 61 0.33 18.19 -1.07
C VAL A 61 0.33 19.60 -1.62
N GLN A 62 -0.85 20.04 -2.05
CA GLN A 62 -1.10 21.41 -2.44
C GLN A 62 -2.15 22.03 -1.50
N ALA A 63 -1.90 23.27 -1.09
CA ALA A 63 -2.89 24.07 -0.37
C ALA A 63 -3.94 24.59 -1.35
N THR A 64 -5.22 24.36 -1.06
CA THR A 64 -6.35 24.85 -1.84
C THR A 64 -7.32 25.63 -0.95
N PRO A 65 -8.22 26.45 -1.51
CA PRO A 65 -9.26 27.13 -0.73
C PRO A 65 -10.18 26.18 0.05
N ARG A 66 -10.17 24.87 -0.26
CA ARG A 66 -10.96 23.83 0.41
C ARG A 66 -10.16 23.02 1.44
N GLY A 67 -8.89 23.36 1.66
CA GLY A 67 -7.96 22.65 2.54
C GLY A 67 -6.78 22.03 1.79
N ARG A 68 -6.05 21.15 2.47
CA ARG A 68 -4.90 20.44 1.90
C ARG A 68 -5.36 19.24 1.08
N GLN A 69 -4.83 19.12 -0.14
CA GLN A 69 -5.17 18.03 -1.04
C GLN A 69 -3.89 17.35 -1.56
N ALA A 70 -3.90 16.03 -1.58
CA ALA A 70 -2.88 15.24 -2.26
C ALA A 70 -3.07 15.37 -3.78
N VAL A 71 -2.01 15.73 -4.50
CA VAL A 71 -2.01 15.83 -5.96
C VAL A 71 -1.36 14.61 -6.61
N GLU A 72 -0.40 14.00 -5.92
CA GLU A 72 0.37 12.85 -6.39
C GLU A 72 0.79 11.99 -5.20
N VAL A 73 0.84 10.66 -5.38
CA VAL A 73 1.48 9.76 -4.43
C VAL A 73 2.89 9.50 -4.93
N LEU A 74 3.88 9.74 -4.06
CA LEU A 74 5.28 9.50 -4.36
C LEU A 74 5.71 8.10 -3.91
N ASP A 75 5.20 7.67 -2.75
CA ASP A 75 5.51 6.36 -2.18
C ASP A 75 4.37 5.86 -1.28
N ILE A 76 4.16 4.55 -1.25
CA ILE A 76 3.27 3.87 -0.31
C ILE A 76 4.09 2.77 0.32
N GLU A 77 4.48 2.99 1.58
CA GLU A 77 5.16 1.98 2.34
C GLU A 77 4.10 1.00 2.89
N PRO A 78 4.21 -0.31 2.55
CA PRO A 78 3.34 -1.31 3.14
C PRO A 78 3.48 -1.24 4.67
N PRO A 79 2.37 -1.35 5.44
CA PRO A 79 2.40 -1.15 6.89
C PRO A 79 3.50 -2.00 7.52
N SER A 80 4.39 -1.34 8.26
CA SER A 80 5.62 -1.91 8.82
C SER A 80 5.28 -2.93 9.92
N GLY A 81 4.91 -4.12 9.48
CA GLY A 81 4.83 -5.38 10.23
C GLY A 81 5.45 -6.52 9.42
N MET A 82 6.18 -6.20 8.36
CA MET A 82 6.83 -7.15 7.48
C MET A 82 8.33 -6.91 7.53
N MET A 83 9.00 -7.69 8.36
CA MET A 83 10.41 -7.94 8.20
C MET A 83 10.56 -8.76 6.92
N LEU A 84 10.74 -8.08 5.77
CA LEU A 84 11.62 -8.67 4.76
C LEU A 84 12.98 -8.74 5.48
N PRO A 85 13.62 -9.92 5.65
CA PRO A 85 15.06 -9.85 5.73
C PRO A 85 15.48 -9.14 4.45
N ALA A 86 16.06 -7.95 4.60
CA ALA A 86 16.94 -7.39 3.60
C ALA A 86 18.08 -8.40 3.46
N GLY A 87 17.83 -9.45 2.68
CA GLY A 87 18.86 -10.28 2.12
C GLY A 87 19.36 -9.50 0.93
N ASP A 88 20.57 -8.97 1.05
CA ASP A 88 21.39 -8.58 -0.08
C ASP A 88 21.60 -9.79 -1.00
N ASP A 89 20.61 -10.19 -1.80
CA ASP A 89 20.81 -10.89 -3.07
C ASP A 89 19.50 -10.99 -3.86
N GLN A 90 19.60 -10.74 -5.15
CA GLN A 90 18.56 -11.06 -6.13
C GLN A 90 18.45 -12.58 -6.27
N THR A 91 17.83 -13.28 -5.33
CA THR A 91 17.50 -14.70 -5.56
C THR A 91 16.11 -14.79 -6.17
N THR A 92 16.06 -14.71 -7.51
CA THR A 92 15.00 -15.35 -8.29
C THR A 92 15.11 -16.85 -8.02
N ALA A 93 14.56 -17.31 -6.89
CA ALA A 93 14.45 -18.75 -6.61
C ALA A 93 13.73 -19.38 -7.81
N THR A 94 14.35 -20.40 -8.39
CA THR A 94 13.77 -21.07 -9.55
C THR A 94 12.47 -21.76 -9.14
N PRO A 95 11.50 -21.95 -10.06
CA PRO A 95 10.22 -22.59 -9.74
C PRO A 95 10.38 -23.96 -9.06
N ASP A 96 11.39 -24.74 -9.43
CA ASP A 96 11.74 -26.02 -8.82
C ASP A 96 12.20 -25.90 -7.36
N GLU A 97 12.99 -24.88 -7.04
CA GLU A 97 13.44 -24.62 -5.66
C GLU A 97 12.28 -24.20 -4.77
N ILE A 98 11.37 -23.36 -5.27
CA ILE A 98 10.15 -22.96 -4.57
C ILE A 98 9.25 -24.18 -4.32
N ALA A 99 9.11 -25.07 -5.32
CA ALA A 99 8.30 -26.29 -5.22
C ALA A 99 8.89 -27.33 -4.25
N ALA A 100 10.21 -27.31 -4.03
CA ALA A 100 10.89 -28.20 -3.08
C ALA A 100 10.78 -27.75 -1.61
N LEU A 101 10.34 -26.51 -1.36
CA LEU A 101 10.14 -26.00 0.00
C LEU A 101 8.91 -26.65 0.65
N ALA A 102 9.00 -26.91 1.96
CA ALA A 102 7.88 -27.41 2.73
C ALA A 102 6.76 -26.36 2.77
N VAL A 103 5.58 -26.71 2.25
CA VAL A 103 4.42 -25.83 2.26
C VAL A 103 3.89 -25.68 3.68
N GLU A 104 3.84 -24.44 4.17
CA GLU A 104 3.19 -24.13 5.44
C GLU A 104 1.71 -23.79 5.21
N PRO A 105 0.78 -24.35 6.00
CA PRO A 105 -0.62 -24.02 5.85
C PRO A 105 -0.87 -22.58 6.31
N ALA A 106 -1.64 -21.83 5.53
CA ALA A 106 -1.99 -20.46 5.82
C ALA A 106 -3.45 -20.15 5.44
N ARG A 107 -4.05 -19.18 6.12
CA ARG A 107 -5.36 -18.62 5.78
C ARG A 107 -5.17 -17.27 5.12
N VAL A 108 -5.63 -17.11 3.88
CA VAL A 108 -5.75 -15.79 3.25
C VAL A 108 -6.65 -14.91 4.12
N LYS A 109 -6.07 -13.87 4.69
CA LYS A 109 -6.78 -12.87 5.50
C LYS A 109 -7.61 -11.97 4.60
N TRP A 110 -7.01 -11.54 3.48
CA TRP A 110 -7.69 -10.86 2.38
C TRP A 110 -6.80 -10.91 1.12
N PHE A 111 -7.42 -10.85 -0.06
CA PHE A 111 -6.70 -10.79 -1.33
C PHE A 111 -7.48 -9.96 -2.35
N ASP A 112 -6.80 -9.02 -3.00
CA ASP A 112 -7.37 -8.17 -4.04
C ASP A 112 -6.89 -8.67 -5.42
N LYS A 113 -7.78 -9.39 -6.12
CA LYS A 113 -7.52 -9.92 -7.46
C LYS A 113 -7.22 -8.84 -8.50
N SER A 114 -7.79 -7.63 -8.33
CA SER A 114 -7.60 -6.53 -9.28
C SER A 114 -6.23 -5.88 -9.15
N LYS A 115 -5.71 -5.83 -7.92
CA LYS A 115 -4.40 -5.26 -7.60
C LYS A 115 -3.26 -6.27 -7.66
N GLY A 116 -3.61 -7.55 -7.60
CA GLY A 116 -2.65 -8.63 -7.68
C GLY A 116 -1.88 -8.87 -6.38
N PHE A 117 -2.44 -8.53 -5.22
CA PHE A 117 -1.80 -8.88 -3.95
C PHE A 117 -2.80 -9.03 -2.79
N GLY A 118 -2.32 -9.61 -1.69
CA GLY A 118 -3.06 -9.77 -0.45
C GLY A 118 -2.16 -10.20 0.70
N PHE A 119 -2.79 -10.65 1.78
CA PHE A 119 -2.11 -11.15 2.97
C PHE A 119 -2.73 -12.46 3.43
N ALA A 120 -1.90 -13.36 3.94
CA ALA A 120 -2.29 -14.63 4.53
C ALA A 120 -1.65 -14.80 5.91
N ASN A 121 -2.41 -15.29 6.88
CA ASN A 121 -1.91 -15.65 8.19
C ASN A 121 -1.46 -17.13 8.19
N VAL A 122 -0.19 -17.39 8.50
CA VAL A 122 0.34 -18.76 8.58
C VAL A 122 -0.03 -19.37 9.93
N PHE A 123 -0.56 -20.59 9.93
CA PHE A 123 -0.93 -21.25 11.18
C PHE A 123 0.31 -21.48 12.05
N GLY A 124 0.25 -20.99 13.30
CA GLY A 124 1.37 -21.07 14.24
C GLY A 124 2.38 -19.92 14.16
N ARG A 125 2.18 -18.96 13.25
CA ARG A 125 2.92 -17.69 13.21
C ARG A 125 2.01 -16.53 13.63
N ALA A 126 2.55 -15.60 14.39
CA ALA A 126 1.81 -14.40 14.81
C ALA A 126 1.71 -13.37 13.67
N GLU A 127 2.56 -13.50 12.67
CA GLU A 127 2.74 -12.52 11.59
C GLU A 127 1.90 -12.89 10.36
N ASP A 128 1.42 -11.86 9.66
CA ASP A 128 0.78 -12.00 8.36
C ASP A 128 1.87 -12.03 7.28
N VAL A 129 1.67 -12.85 6.24
CA VAL A 129 2.56 -13.03 5.09
C VAL A 129 1.94 -12.37 3.86
N PHE A 130 2.72 -11.57 3.14
CA PHE A 130 2.29 -10.94 1.89
C PHE A 130 2.24 -11.96 0.76
N VAL A 131 1.21 -11.87 -0.06
CA VAL A 131 0.99 -12.77 -1.20
C VAL A 131 0.84 -11.94 -2.45
N HIS A 132 1.75 -12.10 -3.42
CA HIS A 132 1.65 -11.48 -4.73
C HIS A 132 0.98 -12.44 -5.73
N VAL A 133 0.23 -11.91 -6.69
CA VAL A 133 -0.48 -12.67 -7.72
C VAL A 133 0.47 -13.47 -8.59
N GLU A 134 1.68 -12.98 -8.79
CA GLU A 134 2.69 -13.69 -9.57
C GLU A 134 3.08 -15.02 -8.91
N VAL A 135 3.20 -15.03 -7.58
CA VAL A 135 3.48 -16.25 -6.81
C VAL A 135 2.33 -17.25 -6.92
N LEU A 136 1.07 -16.77 -6.89
CA LEU A 136 -0.12 -17.62 -7.05
C LEU A 136 -0.23 -18.22 -8.45
N ARG A 137 0.01 -17.41 -9.50
CA ARG A 137 0.02 -17.87 -10.89
C ARG A 137 1.08 -18.94 -11.14
N LEU A 138 2.29 -18.70 -10.63
CA LEU A 138 3.40 -19.67 -10.72
C LEU A 138 3.11 -20.96 -9.95
N SER A 139 2.33 -20.88 -8.87
CA SER A 139 1.94 -22.03 -8.04
C SER A 139 0.68 -22.76 -8.56
N GLY A 140 0.19 -22.45 -9.76
CA GLY A 140 -0.97 -23.10 -10.37
C GLY A 140 -2.33 -22.68 -9.80
N PHE A 141 -2.37 -21.66 -8.94
CA PHE A 141 -3.61 -21.07 -8.43
C PHE A 141 -4.04 -19.93 -9.36
N ALA A 142 -4.69 -20.30 -10.46
CA ALA A 142 -5.32 -19.35 -11.37
C ALA A 142 -6.79 -19.74 -11.63
N ASP A 143 -7.69 -19.22 -10.80
CA ASP A 143 -9.01 -18.69 -11.20
C ASP A 143 -9.59 -17.72 -10.15
#